data_AF-A0AAV4GGB5-F1
#
_entry.id   AF-A0AAV4GGB5-F1
#
_cell.length_a   1.000
_cell.length_b   1.000
_cell.length_c   1.000
_cell.angle_alpha   90.00
_cell.angle_beta   90.00
_cell.angle_gamma   90.00
#
_symmetry.space_group_name_H-M   'P 1'
#
loop_
_entity.id
_entity.type
_entity.pdbx_description
1 polymer ?
#
loop_
_entity_poly.entity_id
_entity_poly.type
_entity_poly.pdbx_seq_one_letter_code
_entity_poly.pdbx_strand_id
1 'polypeptide(L)'
;MVEPYDWTDESKSLALSNLLAGESLKVLQTLSIEKQNYETLKQSLLKKLLCTASDYNYKFRNAIPLPNEDIDSFISKLETVVDRWVELSEVDKGNYGKLRDLIIRDQIILFTA
;
A
#
# COMPACT_ATOMS: atom_id res chain seq x y z
N MET A 1 -0.84 -4.15 -19.13
CA MET A 1 -2.22 -3.64 -19.28
C MET A 1 -2.15 -2.34 -20.05
N VAL A 2 -2.83 -2.24 -21.18
CA VAL A 2 -2.95 -0.98 -21.94
C VAL A 2 -4.16 -0.24 -21.36
N GLU A 3 -3.96 0.95 -20.81
CA GLU A 3 -5.07 1.75 -20.30
C GLU A 3 -6.01 2.15 -21.46
N PRO A 4 -7.35 2.03 -21.30
CA PRO A 4 -8.30 2.15 -22.40
C PRO A 4 -8.50 3.58 -22.93
N TYR A 5 -7.82 4.58 -22.39
CA TYR A 5 -7.91 5.99 -22.81
C TYR A 5 -6.56 6.71 -22.59
N ASP A 6 -6.11 7.49 -23.58
CA ASP A 6 -4.94 8.38 -23.48
C ASP A 6 -5.27 9.59 -22.60
N TRP A 7 -5.35 9.39 -21.29
CA TRP A 7 -5.49 10.49 -20.34
C TRP A 7 -4.12 11.11 -20.07
N THR A 8 -4.02 12.44 -20.23
CA THR A 8 -2.85 13.19 -19.78
C THR A 8 -2.71 13.12 -18.26
N ASP A 9 -1.49 13.22 -17.74
CA ASP A 9 -1.23 13.23 -16.29
C ASP A 9 -1.97 14.37 -15.57
N GLU A 10 -2.19 15.49 -16.25
CA GLU A 10 -2.99 16.61 -15.76
C GLU A 10 -4.47 16.22 -15.60
N SER A 11 -5.03 15.52 -16.60
CA SER A 11 -6.40 15.02 -16.55
C SER A 11 -6.58 13.99 -15.42
N LYS A 12 -5.59 13.10 -15.25
CA LYS A 12 -5.56 12.13 -14.16
C LYS A 12 -5.46 12.81 -12.79
N SER A 13 -4.60 13.81 -12.66
CA SER A 13 -4.41 14.56 -11.40
C SER A 13 -5.69 15.31 -11.01
N LEU A 14 -6.35 15.98 -11.97
CA LEU A 14 -7.59 16.70 -11.74
C LEU A 14 -8.74 15.76 -11.35
N ALA A 15 -8.90 14.66 -12.08
CA ALA A 15 -9.93 13.66 -11.78
C ALA A 15 -9.71 13.03 -10.40
N LEU A 16 -8.47 12.65 -10.08
CA LEU A 16 -8.11 12.11 -8.76
C LEU A 16 -8.43 13.12 -7.66
N SER A 17 -8.01 14.38 -7.82
CA SER A 17 -8.24 15.45 -6.83
C SER A 17 -9.72 15.68 -6.53
N ASN A 18 -10.58 15.60 -7.55
CA ASN A 18 -12.04 15.76 -7.40
C ASN A 18 -12.70 14.62 -6.62
N LEU A 19 -12.08 13.45 -6.54
CA LEU A 19 -12.58 12.29 -5.82
C LEU A 19 -12.09 12.21 -4.38
N LEU A 20 -11.10 13.02 -3.99
CA LEU A 20 -10.54 13.00 -2.64
C LEU A 20 -11.51 13.63 -1.63
N ALA A 21 -11.67 12.95 -0.50
CA ALA A 21 -12.49 13.41 0.62
C ALA A 21 -11.85 13.02 1.97
N GLY A 22 -12.24 13.70 3.04
CA GLY A 22 -11.79 13.40 4.39
C GLY A 22 -10.26 13.44 4.52
N GLU A 23 -9.66 12.38 5.09
CA GLU A 23 -8.21 12.27 5.30
C GLU A 23 -7.39 12.31 4.00
N SER A 24 -7.93 11.80 2.90
CA SER A 24 -7.25 11.83 1.60
C SER A 24 -7.14 13.24 1.02
N LEU A 25 -8.17 14.07 1.23
CA LEU A 25 -8.14 15.48 0.80
C LEU A 25 -7.13 16.31 1.60
N LYS A 26 -6.95 15.98 2.90
CA LYS A 26 -5.92 16.63 3.73
C LYS A 26 -4.51 16.39 3.16
N VAL A 27 -4.25 15.22 2.56
CA VAL A 27 -2.96 14.95 1.89
C VAL A 27 -2.74 15.90 0.72
N LEU A 28 -3.74 16.07 -0.14
CA LEU A 28 -3.66 17.01 -1.26
C LEU A 28 -3.35 18.44 -0.78
N GLN A 29 -4.03 18.89 0.27
CA GLN A 29 -3.85 20.23 0.84
C GLN A 29 -2.46 20.45 1.45
N THR A 30 -1.76 19.39 1.87
CA THR A 30 -0.39 19.49 2.38
C THR A 30 0.68 19.55 1.29
N LEU A 31 0.33 19.22 0.04
CA LEU A 31 1.26 19.27 -1.09
C LEU A 31 1.31 20.68 -1.68
N SER A 32 2.53 21.20 -1.86
CA SER A 32 2.77 22.45 -2.60
C SER A 32 2.21 22.36 -4.02
N ILE A 33 1.66 23.46 -4.54
CA ILE A 33 0.97 23.53 -5.85
C ILE A 33 1.86 22.96 -6.97
N GLU A 34 3.16 23.24 -6.95
CA GLU A 34 4.15 22.75 -7.93
C GLU A 34 4.34 21.22 -7.92
N LYS A 35 3.91 20.54 -6.86
CA LYS A 35 4.05 19.08 -6.67
C LYS A 35 2.72 18.34 -6.84
N GLN A 36 1.66 19.00 -7.32
CA GLN A 36 0.33 18.40 -7.52
C GLN A 36 0.17 17.72 -8.88
N ASN A 37 1.20 16.98 -9.33
CA ASN A 37 1.05 16.06 -10.45
C ASN A 37 0.51 14.71 -9.96
N TYR A 38 -0.07 13.94 -10.90
CA TYR A 38 -0.76 12.70 -10.59
C TYR A 38 0.11 11.72 -9.80
N GLU A 39 1.34 11.48 -10.24
CA GLU A 39 2.24 10.50 -9.59
C GLU A 39 2.62 10.93 -8.17
N THR A 40 2.93 12.20 -7.95
CA THR A 40 3.28 12.70 -6.61
C THR A 40 2.09 12.63 -5.66
N LEU A 41 0.89 12.96 -6.14
CA LEU A 41 -0.34 12.86 -5.36
C LEU A 41 -0.65 11.40 -5.02
N LYS A 42 -0.60 10.50 -6.00
CA LYS A 42 -0.78 9.06 -5.84
C LYS A 42 0.18 8.47 -4.80
N GLN A 43 1.48 8.77 -4.91
CA GLN A 43 2.48 8.28 -3.96
C GLN A 43 2.26 8.82 -2.54
N SER A 44 1.92 10.10 -2.42
CA SER A 44 1.64 10.73 -1.13
C SER A 44 0.41 10.13 -0.46
N LEU A 45 -0.64 9.85 -1.24
CA LEU A 45 -1.85 9.17 -0.78
C LEU A 45 -1.56 7.75 -0.32
N LEU A 46 -0.86 6.96 -1.14
CA LEU A 46 -0.47 5.59 -0.80
C LEU A 46 0.33 5.54 0.49
N LYS A 47 1.28 6.47 0.66
CA LYS A 47 2.10 6.55 1.88
C LYS A 47 1.27 6.98 3.10
N LYS A 48 0.45 8.01 2.98
CA LYS A 48 -0.37 8.50 4.12
C LYS A 48 -1.41 7.47 4.56
N LEU A 49 -2.01 6.77 3.60
CA LEU A 49 -3.04 5.75 3.87
C LEU A 49 -2.45 4.38 4.22
N LEU A 50 -1.12 4.29 4.40
CA LEU A 50 -0.41 3.07 4.80
C LEU A 50 -0.66 1.90 3.83
N CYS A 51 -0.60 2.20 2.53
CA CYS A 51 -0.85 1.29 1.42
C CYS A 51 0.44 0.83 0.72
N THR A 52 1.60 0.87 1.39
CA THR A 52 2.87 0.39 0.83
C THR A 52 3.22 -1.03 1.30
N ALA A 53 4.07 -1.74 0.56
CA ALA A 53 4.53 -3.08 0.95
C ALA A 53 5.14 -3.10 2.37
N SER A 54 5.96 -2.10 2.71
CA SER A 54 6.57 -1.96 4.04
C SER A 54 5.53 -1.73 5.14
N ASP A 55 4.47 -0.95 4.88
CA ASP A 55 3.41 -0.74 5.87
C ASP A 55 2.61 -2.01 6.13
N TYR A 56 2.31 -2.79 5.10
CA TYR A 56 1.63 -4.08 5.27
C TYR A 56 2.50 -5.12 5.96
N ASN A 57 3.81 -5.16 5.67
CA ASN A 57 4.76 -5.96 6.44
C ASN A 57 4.74 -5.57 7.93
N TYR A 58 4.88 -4.28 8.23
CA TYR A 58 4.85 -3.79 9.61
C TYR A 58 3.53 -4.16 10.32
N LYS A 59 2.39 -3.99 9.64
CA LYS A 59 1.06 -4.37 10.14
C LYS A 59 0.99 -5.87 10.44
N PHE A 60 1.56 -6.72 9.57
CA PHE A 60 1.57 -8.17 9.77
C PHE A 60 2.40 -8.56 11.00
N ARG A 61 3.62 -8.03 11.12
CA ARG A 61 4.54 -8.35 12.23
C ARG A 61 4.05 -7.86 13.60
N ASN A 62 3.32 -6.75 13.62
CA ASN A 62 2.80 -6.13 14.84
C ASN A 62 1.30 -6.39 15.05
N ALA A 63 0.70 -7.32 14.29
CA ALA A 63 -0.69 -7.65 14.44
C ALA A 63 -0.95 -8.33 15.79
N ILE A 64 -1.89 -7.77 16.54
CA ILE A 64 -2.38 -8.33 17.80
C ILE A 64 -3.92 -8.47 17.64
N PRO A 65 -4.52 -9.57 18.14
CA PRO A 65 -5.97 -9.72 18.12
C PRO A 65 -6.64 -8.60 18.94
N LEU A 66 -7.80 -8.14 18.48
CA LEU A 66 -8.61 -7.18 19.24
C LEU A 66 -9.19 -7.85 20.51
N PRO A 67 -9.57 -7.07 21.53
CA PRO A 67 -10.29 -7.60 22.67
C PRO A 67 -11.58 -8.30 22.22
N ASN A 68 -11.70 -9.59 22.55
CA ASN A 68 -12.80 -10.47 22.12
C ASN A 68 -12.87 -10.75 20.60
N GLU A 69 -11.78 -10.56 19.86
CA GLU A 69 -11.70 -11.04 18.47
C GLU A 69 -11.68 -12.57 18.45
N ASP A 70 -12.51 -13.15 17.59
CA ASP A 70 -12.47 -14.58 17.31
C ASP A 70 -11.20 -14.94 16.51
N ILE A 71 -10.67 -16.15 16.76
CA ILE A 71 -9.40 -16.58 16.16
C ILE A 71 -9.50 -16.65 14.63
N ASP A 72 -10.62 -17.11 14.08
CA ASP A 72 -10.80 -17.22 12.62
C ASP A 72 -10.86 -15.84 11.97
N SER A 73 -11.45 -14.86 12.66
CA SER A 73 -11.43 -13.46 12.24
C SER A 73 -10.01 -12.90 12.21
N PHE A 74 -9.21 -13.18 13.25
CA PHE A 74 -7.83 -12.72 13.31
C PHE A 74 -6.96 -13.37 12.23
N ILE A 75 -7.15 -14.67 11.95
CA ILE A 75 -6.47 -15.35 10.84
C ILE A 75 -6.84 -14.70 9.50
N SER A 76 -8.13 -14.48 9.24
CA SER A 76 -8.60 -13.83 7.99
C SER A 76 -7.99 -12.43 7.80
N LYS A 77 -7.83 -11.69 8.90
CA LYS A 77 -7.14 -10.39 8.91
C LYS A 77 -5.65 -10.54 8.56
N LEU A 78 -4.94 -11.50 9.15
CA LEU A 78 -3.54 -11.77 8.83
C LEU A 78 -3.36 -12.17 7.36
N GLU A 79 -4.24 -13.03 6.84
CA GLU A 79 -4.26 -13.43 5.43
C GLU A 79 -4.43 -12.23 4.51
N THR A 80 -5.40 -11.36 4.80
CA THR A 80 -5.63 -10.14 4.02
C THR A 80 -4.39 -9.22 4.02
N VAL A 81 -3.73 -9.08 5.17
CA VAL A 81 -2.54 -8.23 5.30
C VAL A 81 -1.35 -8.83 4.54
N VAL A 82 -1.11 -10.15 4.66
CA VAL A 82 0.02 -10.81 3.98
C VAL A 82 -0.20 -10.84 2.47
N ASP A 83 -1.42 -11.06 1.99
CA ASP A 83 -1.75 -11.04 0.57
C ASP A 83 -1.44 -9.67 -0.04
N ARG A 84 -1.81 -8.59 0.64
CA ARG A 84 -1.48 -7.22 0.21
C ARG A 84 0.01 -6.94 0.24
N TRP A 85 0.73 -7.43 1.25
CA TRP A 85 2.18 -7.29 1.29
C TRP A 85 2.85 -7.99 0.11
N VAL A 86 2.46 -9.24 -0.18
CA VAL A 86 2.98 -10.04 -1.30
C VAL A 86 2.67 -9.39 -2.65
N GLU A 87 1.43 -8.93 -2.85
CA GLU A 87 0.99 -8.23 -4.07
C GLU A 87 1.82 -6.96 -4.32
N LEU A 88 1.96 -6.10 -3.30
CA LEU A 88 2.71 -4.85 -3.40
C LEU A 88 4.23 -5.05 -3.49
N SER A 89 4.72 -6.26 -3.18
CA SER A 89 6.12 -6.65 -3.34
C SER A 89 6.42 -7.26 -4.71
N GLU A 90 5.45 -7.22 -5.63
CA GLU A 90 5.57 -7.75 -6.99
C GLU A 90 5.94 -9.25 -7.03
N VAL A 91 5.46 -10.00 -6.04
CA VAL A 91 5.60 -11.45 -5.97
C VAL A 91 4.40 -12.09 -6.67
N ASP A 92 4.66 -12.73 -7.81
CA ASP A 92 3.62 -13.42 -8.58
C ASP A 92 2.98 -14.56 -7.77
N LYS A 93 1.65 -14.69 -7.85
CA LYS A 93 0.92 -15.77 -7.20
C LYS A 93 1.46 -17.14 -7.65
N GLY A 94 1.68 -18.03 -6.68
CA GLY A 94 2.23 -19.37 -6.92
C GLY A 94 3.75 -19.40 -7.10
N ASN A 95 4.45 -18.26 -7.11
CA ASN A 95 5.91 -18.23 -7.17
C ASN A 95 6.53 -18.34 -5.77
N TYR A 96 6.68 -19.58 -5.30
CA TYR A 96 7.30 -19.87 -4.00
C TYR A 96 8.72 -19.31 -3.88
N GLY A 97 9.52 -19.32 -4.96
CA GLY A 97 10.89 -18.81 -4.94
C GLY A 97 10.94 -17.33 -4.60
N LYS A 98 10.15 -16.50 -5.30
CA LYS A 98 10.05 -15.07 -5.02
C LYS A 98 9.49 -14.79 -3.62
N LEU A 99 8.52 -15.57 -3.15
CA LEU A 99 7.99 -15.44 -1.78
C LEU A 99 9.07 -15.73 -0.73
N ARG A 100 9.84 -16.80 -0.92
CA ARG A 100 10.96 -17.15 -0.04
C ARG A 100 12.00 -16.03 -0.02
N ASP A 101 12.37 -15.50 -1.18
CA ASP A 101 13.32 -14.40 -1.28
C ASP A 101 12.82 -13.13 -0.58
N LEU A 102 11.54 -12.80 -0.72
CA LEU A 102 10.90 -11.68 -0.02
C LEU A 102 11.04 -11.84 1.51
N ILE A 103 10.70 -13.01 2.04
CA ILE A 103 10.78 -13.29 3.48
C ILE A 103 12.23 -13.20 3.98
N ILE A 104 13.21 -13.71 3.21
CA ILE A 104 14.63 -13.65 3.59
C ILE A 104 15.13 -12.21 3.59
N ARG A 105 14.82 -11.41 2.55
CA ARG A 105 15.20 -10.00 2.48
C ARG A 105 14.64 -9.21 3.65
N ASP A 106 13.38 -9.46 3.99
CA ASP A 106 12.71 -8.81 5.11
C ASP A 106 13.42 -9.10 6.45
N GLN A 107 13.84 -10.34 6.69
CA GLN A 107 14.61 -10.69 7.89
C GLN A 107 15.96 -9.98 7.98
N ILE A 108 16.66 -9.81 6.85
CA ILE A 108 17.94 -9.10 6.82
C ILE A 108 17.74 -7.63 7.17
N ILE A 109 16.71 -6.99 6.60
CA ILE A 109 16.39 -5.58 6.87
C ILE A 109 16.13 -5.38 8.38
N LEU A 110 15.32 -6.26 8.99
CA LEU A 110 15.03 -6.22 10.43
C LEU A 110 16.27 -6.39 11.31
N PHE A 111 17.27 -7.17 10.88
CA PHE A 111 18.52 -7.32 11.62
C PHE A 111 19.42 -6.08 11.54
N THR A 112 19.28 -5.28 10.47
CA THR A 112 20.14 -4.12 10.19
C THR A 112 19.52 -2.77 10.59
N ALA A 113 18.30 -2.76 11.10
CA ALA A 113 17.56 -1.57 11.55
C ALA A 113 17.58 -1.45 13.07
#